data_AF-A0A914S1L3-F1
#
_entry.id   AF-A0A914S1L3-F1
#
_cell.length_a   1.000
_cell.length_b   1.000
_cell.length_c   1.000
_cell.angle_alpha   90.00
_cell.angle_beta   90.00
_cell.angle_gamma   90.00
#
_symmetry.space_group_name_H-M   'P 1'
#
loop_
_entity.id
_entity.type
_entity.pdbx_description
1 polymer ?
#
loop_
_entity_poly.entity_id
_entity_poly.type
_entity_poly.pdbx_seq_one_letter_code
_entity_poly.pdbx_strand_id
1 'polypeptide(L)'
;MWLKEVYRSMIAFVFRNAESNAEYKGLDTDHLLIEHIQVQRAAKMRRRTYRAHGRINPYMSSPCHIEVILSEKEEVVSKPTESVTKTKKESKKKQRRILARGDY
;
A
#
# COMPACT_ATOMS: atom_id res chain seq x y z
N MET A 1 20.68 15.42 12.55
CA MET A 1 20.17 15.10 13.90
C MET A 1 18.74 15.60 14.09
N TRP A 2 18.44 16.89 13.85
CA TRP A 2 17.09 17.47 14.01
C TRP A 2 15.99 16.99 13.06
N LEU A 3 16.30 16.59 11.82
CA LEU A 3 15.28 16.07 10.89
C LEU A 3 14.71 14.72 11.33
N LYS A 4 15.44 13.89 12.07
CA LYS A 4 14.90 12.57 12.48
C LYS A 4 13.83 12.73 13.57
N GLU A 5 14.06 13.63 14.53
CA GLU A 5 13.14 13.87 15.65
C GLU A 5 11.79 14.43 15.22
N VAL A 6 11.77 15.42 14.31
CA VAL A 6 10.52 16.09 13.88
C VAL A 6 9.63 15.16 13.06
N TYR A 7 10.22 14.38 12.15
CA TYR A 7 9.44 13.44 11.33
C TYR A 7 8.92 12.28 12.18
N ARG A 8 9.72 11.82 13.15
CA ARG A 8 9.31 10.80 14.11
C ARG A 8 8.07 11.24 14.91
N SER A 9 8.04 12.47 15.41
CA SER A 9 6.88 12.95 16.17
C SER A 9 5.62 13.05 15.32
N MET A 10 5.75 13.49 14.06
CA MET A 10 4.59 13.66 13.17
C MET A 10 4.00 12.31 12.75
N ILE A 11 4.86 11.33 12.42
CA ILE A 11 4.42 9.99 12.05
C ILE A 11 3.79 9.28 13.26
N ALA A 12 4.44 9.35 14.44
CA ALA A 12 3.91 8.74 15.66
C ALA A 12 2.54 9.31 16.04
N PHE A 13 2.33 10.62 15.84
CA PHE A 13 1.04 11.25 16.08
C PHE A 13 -0.07 10.67 15.18
N VAL A 14 0.20 10.49 13.89
CA VAL A 14 -0.77 9.91 12.95
C VAL A 14 -1.12 8.47 13.32
N PHE A 15 -0.12 7.65 13.67
CA PHE A 15 -0.37 6.26 14.07
C PHE A 15 -1.16 6.14 15.36
N ARG A 16 -0.85 6.96 16.38
CA ARG A 16 -1.59 6.96 17.65
C ARG A 16 -3.06 7.37 17.45
N ASN A 17 -3.32 8.31 16.54
CA ASN A 17 -4.69 8.64 16.16
C ASN A 17 -5.37 7.49 15.40
N ALA A 18 -4.65 6.81 14.50
CA ALA A 18 -5.20 5.69 13.75
C ALA A 18 -5.54 4.49 14.66
N GLU A 19 -4.69 4.21 15.65
CA GLU A 19 -4.92 3.22 16.71
C GLU A 19 -6.16 3.57 17.54
N SER A 20 -6.26 4.81 18.04
CA SER A 20 -7.44 5.25 18.79
C SER A 20 -8.74 5.18 17.97
N ASN A 21 -8.66 5.44 16.66
CA ASN A 21 -9.79 5.28 15.76
C ASN A 21 -10.17 3.80 15.55
N ALA A 22 -9.20 2.89 15.57
CA ALA A 22 -9.43 1.46 15.46
C ALA A 22 -10.07 0.90 16.74
N GLU A 23 -9.56 1.30 17.92
CA GLU A 23 -10.17 0.99 19.22
C GLU A 23 -11.63 1.46 19.29
N TYR A 24 -11.90 2.70 18.86
CA TYR A 24 -13.24 3.26 18.84
C TYR A 24 -14.21 2.46 17.94
N LYS A 25 -13.69 1.92 16.84
CA LYS A 25 -14.45 1.06 15.92
C LYS A 25 -14.52 -0.40 16.38
N GLY A 26 -13.82 -0.77 17.46
CA GLY A 26 -13.79 -2.12 18.00
C GLY A 26 -12.94 -3.11 17.20
N LEU A 27 -11.95 -2.63 16.44
CA LEU A 27 -10.96 -3.49 15.78
C LEU A 27 -9.90 -3.95 16.78
N ASP A 28 -9.30 -5.12 16.51
CA ASP A 28 -8.20 -5.66 17.29
C ASP A 28 -6.89 -4.92 16.96
N THR A 29 -6.43 -4.09 17.90
CA THR A 29 -5.25 -3.25 17.74
C THR A 29 -3.96 -4.04 17.59
N ASP A 30 -3.89 -5.27 18.11
CA ASP A 30 -2.70 -6.12 18.01
C ASP A 30 -2.55 -6.75 16.61
N HIS A 31 -3.64 -6.84 15.85
CA HIS A 31 -3.68 -7.46 14.52
C HIS A 31 -3.85 -6.45 13.35
N LEU A 32 -3.67 -5.15 13.62
CA LEU A 32 -3.69 -4.10 12.59
C LEU A 32 -2.45 -4.17 11.69
N LEU A 33 -2.68 -4.11 10.39
CA LEU A 33 -1.66 -3.95 9.37
C LEU A 33 -1.84 -2.65 8.62
N ILE A 34 -0.72 -2.11 8.16
CA ILE A 34 -0.70 -0.96 7.25
C ILE A 34 -0.99 -1.47 5.85
N GLU A 35 -2.16 -1.14 5.31
CA GLU A 35 -2.53 -1.46 3.93
C GLU A 35 -1.97 -0.41 2.97
N HIS A 36 -2.10 0.86 3.34
CA HIS A 36 -1.73 1.96 2.47
C HIS A 36 -1.23 3.17 3.26
N ILE A 37 -0.15 3.76 2.77
CA ILE A 37 0.35 5.07 3.21
C ILE A 37 0.62 5.92 1.99
N GLN A 38 0.05 7.12 1.96
CA GLN A 38 0.32 8.11 0.94
C GLN A 38 0.73 9.44 1.57
N VAL A 39 1.72 10.09 0.96
CA VAL A 39 2.15 11.43 1.35
C VAL A 39 2.07 12.36 0.15
N GLN A 40 1.26 13.40 0.27
CA GLN A 40 1.07 14.41 -0.78
C GLN A 40 1.69 15.75 -0.36
N ARG A 41 2.11 16.54 -1.33
CA ARG A 41 2.63 17.89 -1.07
C ARG A 41 1.45 18.83 -0.82
N ALA A 42 1.48 19.56 0.28
CA ALA A 42 0.50 20.58 0.58
C ALA A 42 0.95 21.96 0.03
N ALA A 43 0.03 22.92 0.03
CA ALA A 43 0.32 24.28 -0.42
C ALA A 43 1.44 24.91 0.41
N LYS A 44 2.45 25.49 -0.25
CA LYS A 44 3.59 26.11 0.42
C LYS A 44 3.17 27.39 1.13
N MET A 45 3.48 27.52 2.42
CA MET A 45 3.28 28.79 3.12
C MET A 45 4.45 29.72 2.83
N ARG A 46 4.16 30.99 2.52
CA ARG A 46 5.16 31.97 2.09
C ARG A 46 5.49 32.94 3.22
N ARG A 47 6.77 33.02 3.57
CA ARG A 47 7.36 34.06 4.42
C ARG A 47 8.39 34.85 3.62
N ARG A 48 8.80 35.99 4.15
CA ARG A 48 9.82 36.86 3.54
C ARG A 48 11.09 36.81 4.38
N THR A 49 12.23 36.82 3.70
CA THR A 49 13.54 37.02 4.33
C THR A 49 14.17 38.25 3.73
N TYR A 50 14.42 39.25 4.56
CA TYR A 50 15.14 40.46 4.17
C TYR A 50 16.63 40.13 4.03
N ARG A 51 17.24 40.62 2.96
CA ARG A 51 18.65 40.44 2.63
C ARG A 51 19.29 41.81 2.38
N ALA A 52 20.62 41.82 2.29
CA ALA A 52 21.38 43.04 2.03
C ALA A 52 20.87 43.79 0.78
N HIS A 53 21.08 45.11 0.78
CA HIS A 53 20.69 46.03 -0.31
C HIS A 53 19.18 46.01 -0.65
N GLY A 54 18.31 45.79 0.34
CA GLY A 54 16.85 45.85 0.15
C GLY A 54 16.23 44.67 -0.61
N ARG A 55 17.01 43.60 -0.86
CA ARG A 55 16.51 42.40 -1.55
C ARG A 55 15.55 41.61 -0.65
N ILE A 56 14.42 41.19 -1.22
CA ILE A 56 13.43 40.33 -0.54
C ILE A 56 13.38 38.97 -1.23
N ASN A 57 13.75 37.91 -0.51
CA ASN A 57 13.64 36.53 -0.98
C ASN A 57 12.48 35.80 -0.28
N PRO A 58 11.82 34.85 -0.94
CA PRO A 58 10.84 33.99 -0.30
C PRO A 58 11.51 32.93 0.58
N TYR A 59 11.00 32.76 1.80
CA TYR A 59 11.27 31.59 2.63
C TYR A 59 9.98 30.78 2.71
N MET A 60 9.99 29.58 2.12
CA MET A 60 8.79 28.76 1.98
C MET A 60 8.86 27.53 2.87
N SER A 61 7.78 27.26 3.61
CA SER A 61 7.62 25.96 4.27
C SER A 61 7.23 24.90 3.22
N SER A 62 7.51 23.64 3.55
CA SER A 62 7.14 22.48 2.73
C SER A 62 6.22 21.54 3.53
N PRO A 63 4.93 21.90 3.72
CA PRO A 63 3.97 21.04 4.39
C PRO A 63 3.56 19.85 3.51
N CYS A 64 2.98 18.81 4.14
CA CYS A 64 2.45 17.64 3.46
C CYS A 64 1.12 17.18 4.06
N HIS A 65 0.36 16.42 3.28
CA HIS A 65 -0.79 15.64 3.72
C HIS A 65 -0.36 14.18 3.85
N ILE A 66 -0.74 13.53 4.94
CA ILE A 66 -0.45 12.12 5.18
C ILE A 66 -1.78 11.39 5.31
N GLU A 67 -1.94 10.35 4.50
CA GLU A 67 -3.08 9.45 4.54
C GLU A 67 -2.58 8.06 4.93
N VAL A 68 -3.21 7.45 5.93
CA VAL A 68 -2.85 6.11 6.44
C VAL A 68 -4.14 5.30 6.53
N ILE A 69 -4.10 4.10 5.97
CA ILE A 69 -5.18 3.11 6.04
C ILE A 69 -4.63 1.88 6.77
N LEU A 70 -5.30 1.53 7.86
CA LEU A 70 -5.03 0.32 8.62
C LEU A 70 -6.19 -0.67 8.40
N SER A 71 -5.86 -1.94 8.23
CA SER A 71 -6.83 -3.03 8.13
C SER A 71 -6.40 -4.21 8.98
N GLU A 72 -7.37 -4.98 9.47
CA GLU A 72 -7.09 -6.24 10.15
C GLU A 72 -6.64 -7.29 9.13
N LYS A 73 -5.69 -8.13 9.55
CA LYS A 73 -5.25 -9.24 8.71
C LYS A 73 -6.31 -10.33 8.67
N GLU A 74 -7.07 -10.41 7.57
CA GLU A 74 -7.88 -11.60 7.31
C GLU A 74 -6.95 -12.81 7.08
N GLU A 75 -7.25 -13.94 7.72
CA GLU A 75 -6.65 -15.21 7.35
C GLU A 75 -6.95 -15.48 5.87
N VAL A 76 -5.91 -15.73 5.09
CA VAL A 76 -6.03 -15.96 3.64
C VAL A 76 -6.80 -17.26 3.43
N VAL A 77 -8.12 -17.15 3.27
CA VAL A 77 -8.94 -18.26 2.76
C VAL A 77 -8.62 -18.39 1.28
N SER A 78 -7.81 -19.39 0.93
CA SER A 78 -7.51 -19.68 -0.47
C SER A 78 -8.82 -19.95 -1.21
N LYS A 79 -9.15 -19.09 -2.17
CA LYS A 79 -10.23 -19.40 -3.12
C LYS A 79 -9.85 -20.71 -3.82
N PRO A 80 -10.74 -21.72 -3.83
CA PRO A 80 -10.42 -22.98 -4.51
C PRO A 80 -10.11 -22.65 -5.96
N THR A 81 -8.87 -22.91 -6.38
CA THR A 81 -8.51 -22.81 -7.78
C THR A 81 -9.20 -23.99 -8.43
N GLU A 82 -10.33 -23.77 -9.10
CA GLU A 82 -10.91 -24.76 -10.00
C GLU A 82 -9.86 -25.03 -11.08
N SER A 83 -9.04 -26.05 -10.83
CA SER A 83 -8.21 -26.70 -11.84
C SER A 83 -9.14 -27.49 -12.75
N VAL A 84 -9.91 -26.77 -13.58
CA VAL A 84 -10.48 -27.37 -14.77
C VAL A 84 -9.30 -27.62 -15.71
N THR A 85 -8.62 -28.75 -15.49
CA THR A 85 -7.83 -29.40 -16.53
C THR A 85 -8.77 -29.61 -17.69
N LYS A 86 -8.75 -28.69 -18.67
CA LYS A 86 -9.37 -28.90 -19.97
C LYS A 86 -8.64 -30.09 -20.58
N THR A 87 -9.14 -31.29 -20.36
CA THR A 87 -8.76 -32.46 -21.15
C THR A 87 -9.08 -32.08 -22.60
N LYS A 88 -8.04 -31.72 -23.38
CA LYS A 88 -8.18 -31.60 -24.82
C LYS A 88 -8.68 -32.95 -25.30
N LYS A 89 -9.94 -33.02 -25.73
CA LYS A 89 -10.47 -34.19 -26.43
C LYS A 89 -9.63 -34.36 -27.69
N GLU A 90 -8.66 -35.27 -27.63
CA GLU A 90 -7.87 -35.59 -28.82
C GLU A 90 -8.80 -36.17 -29.88
N SER A 91 -8.61 -35.73 -31.14
CA SER A 91 -9.41 -36.22 -32.25
C SER A 91 -9.26 -37.74 -32.39
N LYS A 92 -10.39 -38.45 -32.60
CA LYS A 92 -10.44 -39.93 -32.76
C LYS A 92 -9.44 -40.46 -33.79
N LYS A 93 -9.04 -39.65 -34.77
CA LYS A 93 -8.05 -40.00 -35.79
C LYS A 93 -6.62 -40.08 -35.22
N LYS A 94 -6.28 -39.24 -34.24
CA LYS A 94 -4.98 -39.25 -33.55
C LYS A 94 -4.88 -40.47 -32.60
N GLN A 95 -5.96 -40.77 -31.89
CA GLN A 95 -6.07 -41.95 -31.03
C GLN A 95 -5.89 -43.25 -31.81
N ARG A 96 -6.55 -43.40 -32.97
CA ARG A 96 -6.37 -44.59 -33.83
C ARG A 96 -4.96 -44.72 -34.39
N ARG A 97 -4.27 -43.60 -34.64
CA ARG A 97 -2.89 -43.61 -35.16
C ARG A 97 -1.89 -44.06 -34.09
N ILE A 98 -2.09 -43.65 -32.83
CA ILE A 98 -1.28 -44.11 -31.69
C ILE A 98 -1.50 -45.61 -31.47
N LEU A 99 -2.75 -46.06 -31.50
CA LEU A 99 -3.13 -47.47 -31.39
C LEU A 99 -2.51 -48.35 -32.48
N ALA A 100 -2.48 -47.85 -33.72
CA ALA A 100 -1.88 -48.55 -34.85
C ALA A 100 -0.34 -48.58 -34.82
N ARG A 101 0.29 -47.69 -34.03
CA ARG A 101 1.74 -47.63 -33.86
C ARG A 101 2.24 -48.55 -32.74
N GLY A 102 1.34 -49.06 -31.90
CA GLY A 102 1.67 -49.98 -30.80
C GLY A 102 2.25 -49.29 -29.56
N ASP A 103 2.33 -47.96 -29.56
CA ASP A 103 2.85 -47.18 -28.44
C ASP A 103 1.70 -46.94 -27.44
N TYR A 104 1.69 -47.69 -26.34
CA TYR A 104 0.87 -47.42 -25.14
C TYR A 104 1.77 -46.98 -23.99
#